data_AF-A0A432IUQ7-F1
#
_entry.id   AF-A0A432IUQ7-F1
#
_cell.length_a   1.000
_cell.length_b   1.000
_cell.length_c   1.000
_cell.angle_alpha   90.00
_cell.angle_beta   90.00
_cell.angle_gamma   90.00
#
_symmetry.space_group_name_H-M   'P 1'
#
loop_
_entity.id
_entity.type
_entity.pdbx_description
1 polymer ?
#
loop_
_entity_poly.entity_id
_entity_poly.type
_entity_poly.pdbx_seq_one_letter_code
_entity_poly.pdbx_strand_id
1 'polypeptide(L)' 'MSRVIGIDLGTTNSCVAIMDGKQAKVLENAEGARTTPSVVAFGENDEILVG' A
#
# COMPACT_ATOMS: atom_id res chain seq x y z
N MET A 1 17.03 -7.22 9.22
CA MET A 1 16.10 -8.35 8.99
C MET A 1 14.88 -7.81 8.27
N SER A 2 14.61 -8.28 7.06
CA SER A 2 13.36 -7.96 6.34
C SER A 2 12.18 -8.59 7.09
N ARG A 3 11.16 -7.79 7.44
CA ARG A 3 9.89 -8.32 7.94
C ARG A 3 9.09 -8.83 6.75
N VAL A 4 8.45 -10.00 6.89
CA VAL A 4 7.44 -10.45 5.93
C VAL A 4 6.21 -9.56 6.11
N ILE A 5 5.66 -9.06 5.01
CA ILE A 5 4.46 -8.20 4.98
C ILE A 5 3.30 -8.95 4.34
N GLY A 6 2.08 -8.64 4.78
CA GLY A 6 0.86 -9.08 4.11
C GLY A 6 0.36 -7.97 3.20
N ILE A 7 0.19 -8.25 1.92
CA ILE A 7 -0.41 -7.34 0.95
C ILE A 7 -1.73 -7.94 0.49
N ASP A 8 -2.81 -7.20 0.73
CA ASP A 8 -4.08 -7.40 0.04
C ASP A 8 -4.02 -6.59 -1.26
N LEU A 9 -4.00 -7.27 -2.40
CA LEU A 9 -3.94 -6.68 -3.73
C LEU A 9 -5.32 -6.76 -4.38
N GLY A 10 -6.20 -5.85 -3.98
CA GLY A 10 -7.57 -5.78 -4.46
C GLY A 10 -7.70 -5.07 -5.80
N THR A 11 -8.85 -5.26 -6.47
CA THR A 11 -9.13 -4.59 -7.76
C THR A 11 -9.29 -3.08 -7.62
N THR A 12 -9.88 -2.60 -6.53
CA THR A 12 -10.18 -1.16 -6.33
C THR A 12 -9.24 -0.52 -5.32
N ASN A 13 -8.94 -1.22 -4.22
CA ASN A 13 -8.05 -0.75 -3.18
C ASN A 13 -7.13 -1.89 -2.75
N SER A 14 -5.93 -1.53 -2.38
CA SER A 14 -4.92 -2.40 -1.78
C SER A 14 -4.65 -1.96 -0.34
N CYS A 15 -4.15 -2.89 0.47
CA CYS A 15 -3.86 -2.67 1.88
C CYS A 15 -2.60 -3.45 2.28
N VAL A 16 -1.79 -2.91 3.18
CA VAL A 16 -0.59 -3.57 3.70
C VAL A 16 -0.60 -3.63 5.22
N ALA A 17 -0.23 -4.80 5.75
CA ALA A 17 -0.13 -5.03 7.17
C ALA A 17 1.17 -5.75 7.56
N ILE A 18 1.56 -5.58 8.81
CA ILE A 18 2.65 -6.30 9.46
C ILE A 18 2.17 -6.95 10.75
N MET A 19 2.95 -7.91 11.24
CA MET A 19 2.84 -8.36 12.63
C MET A 19 3.66 -7.42 13.53
N ASP A 20 2.97 -6.73 14.44
CA ASP A 20 3.56 -5.99 15.56
C ASP A 20 3.48 -6.85 16.82
N GLY A 21 4.55 -7.63 17.04
CA GLY A 21 4.55 -8.72 18.02
C GLY A 21 3.54 -9.81 17.65
N LYS A 22 2.46 -9.92 18.45
CA LYS A 22 1.37 -10.89 18.23
C LYS A 22 0.12 -10.27 17.59
N GLN A 23 0.12 -8.97 17.32
CA GLN A 23 -1.03 -8.27 16.75
C GLN A 23 -0.77 -7.87 15.30
N ALA A 24 -1.78 -8.00 14.44
CA ALA A 24 -1.71 -7.48 13.08
C ALA A 24 -1.95 -5.97 13.11
N LYS A 25 -1.14 -5.20 12.38
CA LYS A 25 -1.26 -3.75 12.25
C LYS A 25 -1.27 -3.36 10.78
N VAL A 26 -2.35 -2.72 10.35
CA VAL A 26 -2.45 -2.06 9.04
C VAL A 26 -1.60 -0.79 9.07
N LEU A 27 -0.84 -0.56 8.01
CA LEU A 27 0.02 0.62 7.88
C LEU A 27 -0.68 1.71 7.07
N GLU A 28 -0.36 2.96 7.38
CA GLU A 28 -0.73 4.11 6.56
C GLU A 28 0.25 4.25 5.39
N ASN A 29 -0.25 4.63 4.22
CA ASN A 29 0.57 5.02 3.07
C ASN A 29 1.14 6.43 3.27
N ALA A 30 1.90 6.93 2.30
CA ALA A 30 2.54 8.24 2.38
C ALA A 30 1.51 9.39 2.48
N GLU A 31 0.28 9.17 2.03
CA GLU A 31 -0.84 10.11 2.05
C GLU A 31 -1.66 10.04 3.36
N GLY A 32 -1.29 9.16 4.30
CA GLY A 32 -1.96 9.00 5.59
C GLY A 32 -3.23 8.13 5.56
N ALA A 33 -3.50 7.45 4.44
CA ALA A 33 -4.61 6.52 4.30
C ALA A 33 -4.18 5.07 4.58
N ARG A 34 -5.08 4.25 5.12
CA ARG A 34 -4.81 2.82 5.41
C ARG A 34 -5.02 1.89 4.22
N THR A 35 -5.52 2.43 3.12
CA THR A 35 -5.67 1.73 1.85
C THR A 35 -5.19 2.63 0.74
N THR A 36 -4.71 2.03 -0.34
CA THR A 36 -4.23 2.72 -1.53
C THR A 36 -5.10 2.27 -2.71
N PRO A 37 -5.84 3.17 -3.38
CA PRO A 37 -6.46 2.85 -4.65
C PRO A 37 -5.53 2.06 -5.59
N SER A 38 -6.09 1.04 -6.22
CA SER A 38 -5.35 0.15 -7.12
C SER A 38 -5.37 0.73 -8.52
N VAL A 39 -4.80 1.93 -8.62
CA VAL A 39 -4.80 2.78 -9.80
C VAL A 39 -3.37 3.16 -10.13
N VAL A 40 -3.08 3.18 -11.43
CA VAL A 40 -1.80 3.61 -11.98
C VAL A 40 -2.09 4.59 -13.10
N ALA A 41 -1.38 5.71 -13.11
CA ALA A 41 -1.44 6.69 -14.19
C ALA A 41 -0.04 7.07 -14.66
N PHE A 42 0.06 7.32 -15.96
CA PHE A 42 1.27 7.82 -16.60
C PHE A 42 1.02 9.28 -16.98
N GLY A 43 1.73 10.18 -16.32
CA GLY A 43 1.65 11.62 -16.53
C GLY A 43 2.54 12.10 -17.67
N GLU A 44 2.66 13.42 -17.81
CA GLU A 44 3.65 14.03 -18.71
C GLU A 44 5.08 13.80 -18.19
N ASN A 45 6.07 13.92 -19.06
CA ASN A 45 7.50 13.79 -18.71
C ASN A 45 7.88 12.46 -18.01
N ASP A 46 7.27 11.35 -18.44
CA ASP A 46 7.49 10.00 -17.89
C ASP A 46 7.19 9.88 -16.38
N GLU A 47 6.32 10.76 -15.83
CA GLU A 47 5.86 10.65 -14.45
C GLU A 47 4.96 9.42 -14.27
N ILE A 48 5.23 8.63 -13.22
CA ILE A 48 4.40 7.49 -12.83
C ILE A 48 3.72 7.83 -11.52
N LEU A 49 2.39 7.88 -11.54
CA LEU A 49 1.56 8.08 -10.38
C LEU A 49 0.98 6.74 -9.95
N VAL A 50 1.18 6.40 -8.67
CA VAL A 50 0.61 5.22 -8.01
C VAL A 50 -0.10 5.72 -6.78
N GLY A 51 -1.35 5.32 -6.59
CA GLY A 51 -2.16 5.90 -5.55
C GLY A 51 -3.59 5.52 -5.71
#